data_AF-A0A7W4E0Y9-F1
#
_entry.id   AF-A0A7W4E0Y9-F1
#
_cell.length_a   1.000
_cell.length_b   1.000
_cell.length_c   1.000
_cell.angle_alpha   90.00
_cell.angle_beta   90.00
_cell.angle_gamma   90.00
#
_symmetry.space_group_name_H-M   'P 1'
#
loop_
_entity.id
_entity.type
_entity.pdbx_description
1 polymer ?
#
loop_
_entity_poly.entity_id
_entity_poly.type
_entity_poly.pdbx_seq_one_letter_code
_entity_poly.pdbx_strand_id
1 'polypeptide(L)'
;MSDKQKTLKGEVSLSGIGLHTGKEVTLTIKPAKENTGYVFVRTDLEGNPQIEADANYVVSTDRGTTLEKSGVKIYTCEHILAALVGMDVDNAILEMNNAEPPIMDGSSKFFVEAIEKAGVVEQEQPREYFAVTEVVNFTDPQTGSEITIIPADTYEVTTMVDFGTNVLGTQNAVLKNISDFKNEISSARTFSFLHELEMLLDAGLIKGGDISNAIVYVDKELTPETAEKLKKAFGKDDVSIQPNGVLNNLTLNYPNEAARHKLLDVIGDLALAGVRIKGKVIANKPGHYINTEFAKKLNKLYKAQKKKNVPNFDLSKEPIYDINGIMRLLPHRPPFLLIDKILELSDNHIVGLKNITMNEPFFVGHFPKEPVMPGVLQIEAMAQIGGILVLSSVPDPENYSTYFVKIDNVKFKKKVIPGDTLVFKLELLAPIRRGIVHMQGYGYVGDNVVVEAELMAQVAKTKID
;
A
#
# COMPACT_ATOMS: atom_id res chain seq x y z
N MET A 1 17.56 12.41 -0.90
CA MET A 1 16.33 13.19 -1.18
C MET A 1 15.14 12.29 -0.88
N SER A 2 14.06 12.80 -0.31
CA SER A 2 12.84 12.01 -0.09
C SER A 2 12.19 11.69 -1.44
N ASP A 3 11.85 10.42 -1.66
CA ASP A 3 11.04 10.02 -2.81
C ASP A 3 9.63 10.63 -2.68
N LYS A 4 9.20 11.41 -3.67
CA LYS A 4 7.98 12.22 -3.63
C LYS A 4 6.85 11.58 -4.44
N GLN A 5 5.61 11.91 -4.10
CA GLN A 5 4.44 11.49 -4.86
C GLN A 5 4.48 12.07 -6.28
N LYS A 6 3.87 11.37 -7.22
CA LYS A 6 3.83 11.76 -8.63
C LYS A 6 2.41 11.77 -9.19
N THR A 7 2.15 12.66 -10.13
CA THR A 7 0.89 12.80 -10.88
C THR A 7 1.20 13.09 -12.35
N LEU A 8 0.19 13.07 -13.22
CA LEU A 8 0.36 13.52 -14.61
C LEU A 8 0.66 15.03 -14.68
N LYS A 9 1.41 15.45 -15.71
CA LYS A 9 1.66 16.88 -16.02
C LYS A 9 0.44 17.58 -16.63
N GLY A 10 -0.36 16.83 -17.39
CA GLY A 10 -1.55 17.29 -18.07
C GLY A 10 -2.53 16.13 -18.29
N GLU A 11 -3.72 16.42 -18.76
CA GLU A 11 -4.71 15.38 -19.05
C GLU A 11 -4.46 14.69 -20.39
N VAL A 12 -4.86 13.43 -20.50
CA VAL A 12 -4.80 12.65 -21.74
C VAL A 12 -6.03 11.74 -21.85
N SER A 13 -6.57 11.62 -23.06
CA SER A 13 -7.76 10.82 -23.31
C SER A 13 -7.48 9.68 -24.29
N LEU A 14 -8.10 8.53 -24.04
CA LEU A 14 -8.18 7.39 -24.95
C LEU A 14 -9.64 7.04 -25.17
N SER A 15 -10.00 6.70 -26.40
CA SER A 15 -11.35 6.22 -26.73
C SER A 15 -11.27 4.84 -27.36
N GLY A 16 -12.24 4.00 -27.03
CA GLY A 16 -12.32 2.63 -27.52
C GLY A 16 -13.61 1.96 -27.04
N ILE A 17 -13.61 0.64 -27.04
CA ILE A 17 -14.77 -0.18 -26.65
C ILE A 17 -14.42 -0.93 -25.36
N GLY A 18 -15.36 -1.03 -24.41
CA GLY A 18 -15.22 -1.91 -23.25
C GLY A 18 -15.31 -3.38 -23.65
N LEU A 19 -14.41 -4.23 -23.14
CA LEU A 19 -14.31 -5.64 -23.52
C LEU A 19 -15.63 -6.40 -23.34
N HIS A 20 -16.19 -6.31 -22.13
CA HIS A 20 -17.37 -7.10 -21.75
C HIS A 20 -18.68 -6.38 -22.09
N THR A 21 -18.72 -5.07 -21.85
CA THR A 21 -19.92 -4.26 -22.10
C THR A 21 -20.17 -4.02 -23.59
N GLY A 22 -19.12 -4.01 -24.43
CA GLY A 22 -19.19 -3.70 -25.86
C GLY A 22 -19.61 -2.26 -26.14
N LYS A 23 -19.56 -1.37 -25.14
CA LYS A 23 -19.94 0.02 -25.32
C LYS A 23 -18.73 0.89 -25.61
N GLU A 24 -18.92 1.92 -26.42
CA GLU A 24 -17.92 2.97 -26.59
C GLU A 24 -17.72 3.73 -25.28
N VAL A 25 -16.45 4.04 -25.01
CA VAL A 25 -16.01 4.76 -23.82
C VAL A 25 -14.82 5.63 -24.18
N THR A 26 -14.81 6.83 -23.60
CA THR A 26 -13.66 7.71 -23.53
C THR A 26 -13.19 7.76 -22.09
N LEU A 27 -11.95 7.31 -21.86
CA LEU A 27 -11.24 7.44 -20.59
C LEU A 27 -10.32 8.66 -20.67
N THR A 28 -10.46 9.60 -19.75
CA THR A 28 -9.57 10.75 -19.58
C THR A 28 -8.82 10.62 -18.24
N ILE A 29 -7.49 10.54 -18.32
CA ILE A 29 -6.60 10.47 -17.16
C ILE A 29 -6.14 11.90 -16.86
N LYS A 30 -6.43 12.39 -15.65
CA LYS A 30 -6.15 13.77 -15.24
C LYS A 30 -5.21 13.82 -14.04
N PRO A 31 -4.41 14.90 -13.90
CA PRO A 31 -3.65 15.13 -12.70
C PRO A 31 -4.55 15.18 -11.46
N ALA A 32 -4.05 14.70 -10.32
CA ALA A 32 -4.77 14.74 -9.05
C ALA A 32 -3.91 15.34 -7.93
N LYS A 33 -4.56 15.78 -6.85
CA LYS A 33 -3.88 16.31 -5.67
C LYS A 33 -3.15 15.20 -4.93
N GLU A 34 -2.19 15.58 -4.11
CA GLU A 34 -1.47 14.67 -3.22
C GLU A 34 -2.44 13.87 -2.36
N ASN A 35 -2.09 12.61 -2.08
CA ASN A 35 -2.88 11.66 -1.29
C ASN A 35 -4.28 11.35 -1.86
N THR A 36 -4.54 11.65 -3.14
CA THR A 36 -5.81 11.28 -3.81
C THR A 36 -5.84 9.79 -4.13
N GLY A 37 -4.70 9.19 -4.50
CA GLY A 37 -4.66 7.87 -5.11
C GLY A 37 -5.28 7.87 -6.50
N TYR A 38 -5.83 6.73 -6.92
CA TYR A 38 -6.58 6.60 -8.17
C TYR A 38 -8.08 6.67 -7.90
N VAL A 39 -8.76 7.56 -8.60
CA VAL A 39 -10.20 7.76 -8.44
C VAL A 39 -10.89 7.74 -9.79
N PHE A 40 -11.81 6.80 -9.98
CA PHE A 40 -12.70 6.75 -11.13
C PHE A 40 -13.86 7.72 -10.97
N VAL A 41 -14.24 8.39 -12.06
CA VAL A 41 -15.35 9.34 -12.11
C VAL A 41 -16.24 9.03 -13.30
N ARG A 42 -17.50 8.70 -13.04
CA ARG A 42 -18.49 8.40 -14.09
C ARG A 42 -19.16 9.68 -14.58
N THR A 43 -18.64 10.28 -15.64
CA THR A 43 -19.09 11.57 -16.18
C THR A 43 -20.39 11.49 -16.96
N ASP A 44 -20.85 10.28 -17.29
CA ASP A 44 -22.14 10.02 -17.92
C ASP A 44 -23.31 9.98 -16.92
N LEU A 45 -23.04 9.96 -15.61
CA LEU A 45 -24.05 9.93 -14.56
C LEU A 45 -24.19 11.29 -13.89
N GLU A 46 -25.42 11.63 -13.49
CA GLU A 46 -25.71 12.88 -12.78
C GLU A 46 -24.86 13.00 -11.51
N GLY A 47 -24.25 14.18 -11.31
CA GLY A 47 -23.39 14.45 -10.16
C GLY A 47 -21.97 13.89 -10.25
N ASN A 48 -21.58 13.25 -11.37
CA ASN A 48 -20.24 12.72 -11.61
C ASN A 48 -19.70 11.87 -10.43
N PRO A 49 -20.41 10.78 -10.05
CA PRO A 49 -20.07 9.98 -8.89
C PRO A 49 -18.66 9.40 -8.99
N GLN A 50 -17.99 9.33 -7.84
CA GLN A 50 -16.58 8.96 -7.73
C GLN A 50 -16.39 7.66 -6.95
N ILE A 51 -15.45 6.84 -7.41
CA ILE A 51 -15.09 5.56 -6.81
C ILE A 51 -13.57 5.48 -6.71
N GLU A 52 -13.05 5.42 -5.48
CA GLU A 52 -11.64 5.22 -5.25
C GLU A 52 -11.25 3.79 -5.64
N ALA A 53 -10.04 3.61 -6.19
CA ALA A 53 -9.46 2.30 -6.44
C ALA A 53 -9.03 1.65 -5.11
N ASP A 54 -10.01 1.17 -4.35
CA ASP A 54 -9.83 0.51 -3.05
C ASP A 54 -10.43 -0.90 -3.12
N ALA A 55 -9.65 -1.88 -2.67
CA ALA A 55 -10.02 -3.28 -2.69
C ALA A 55 -11.33 -3.56 -1.91
N ASN A 56 -11.71 -2.71 -0.96
CA ASN A 56 -12.98 -2.82 -0.22
C ASN A 56 -14.22 -2.57 -1.09
N TYR A 57 -14.07 -1.96 -2.26
CA TYR A 57 -15.16 -1.76 -3.24
C TYR A 57 -15.25 -2.88 -4.28
N VAL A 58 -14.38 -3.90 -4.24
CA VAL A 58 -14.44 -5.04 -5.16
C VAL A 58 -15.66 -5.90 -4.84
N VAL A 59 -16.58 -6.01 -5.80
CA VAL A 59 -17.84 -6.78 -5.68
C VAL A 59 -17.89 -8.02 -6.55
N SER A 60 -17.10 -8.07 -7.63
CA SER A 60 -16.96 -9.24 -8.49
C SER A 60 -15.56 -9.29 -9.10
N THR A 61 -15.09 -10.51 -9.29
CA THR A 61 -13.82 -10.83 -9.95
C THR A 61 -14.04 -11.77 -11.14
N ASP A 62 -15.28 -11.85 -11.62
CA ASP A 62 -15.64 -12.70 -12.75
C ASP A 62 -15.10 -12.08 -14.04
N ARG A 63 -14.01 -12.64 -14.55
CA ARG A 63 -13.39 -12.27 -15.85
C ARG A 63 -12.85 -10.83 -15.92
N GLY A 64 -12.63 -10.22 -14.77
CA GLY A 64 -12.00 -8.91 -14.57
C GLY A 64 -12.32 -8.39 -13.17
N THR A 65 -11.68 -7.29 -12.74
CA THR A 65 -11.94 -6.70 -11.43
C THR A 65 -13.01 -5.63 -11.51
N THR A 66 -14.11 -5.82 -10.77
CA THR A 66 -15.24 -4.89 -10.75
C THR A 66 -15.36 -4.18 -9.41
N LEU A 67 -15.31 -2.84 -9.43
CA LEU A 67 -15.54 -1.98 -8.29
C LEU A 67 -17.00 -1.49 -8.27
N GLU A 68 -17.60 -1.41 -7.08
CA GLU A 68 -18.90 -0.77 -6.87
C GLU A 68 -18.91 0.10 -5.60
N LYS A 69 -19.44 1.31 -5.73
CA LYS A 69 -19.72 2.20 -4.60
C LYS A 69 -21.03 2.94 -4.84
N SER A 70 -21.95 2.82 -3.89
CA SER A 70 -23.28 3.45 -3.94
C SER A 70 -24.05 3.15 -5.25
N GLY A 71 -23.97 1.91 -5.74
CA GLY A 71 -24.66 1.45 -6.95
C GLY A 71 -23.99 1.84 -8.28
N VAL A 72 -22.89 2.59 -8.25
CA VAL A 72 -22.09 2.92 -9.44
C VAL A 72 -20.99 1.88 -9.60
N LYS A 73 -20.81 1.37 -10.83
CA LYS A 73 -19.85 0.30 -11.15
C LYS A 73 -18.75 0.76 -12.10
N ILE A 74 -17.55 0.22 -11.88
CA ILE A 74 -16.40 0.24 -12.80
C ILE A 74 -15.99 -1.21 -13.05
N TYR A 75 -16.07 -1.67 -14.29
CA TYR A 75 -15.62 -3.00 -14.72
C TYR A 75 -14.16 -2.94 -15.20
N THR A 76 -13.44 -4.06 -15.15
CA THR A 76 -12.16 -4.27 -15.88
C THR A 76 -11.12 -3.17 -15.63
N CYS A 77 -10.89 -2.79 -14.37
CA CYS A 77 -9.99 -1.68 -14.01
C CYS A 77 -8.50 -2.04 -13.98
N GLU A 78 -8.17 -3.33 -13.96
CA GLU A 78 -6.83 -3.88 -13.72
C GLU A 78 -5.76 -3.34 -14.68
N HIS A 79 -6.01 -3.25 -15.99
CA HIS A 79 -4.98 -2.82 -16.96
C HIS A 79 -4.59 -1.35 -16.81
N ILE A 80 -5.57 -0.45 -16.63
CA ILE A 80 -5.28 0.97 -16.43
C ILE A 80 -4.56 1.19 -15.08
N LEU A 81 -4.95 0.45 -14.04
CA LEU A 81 -4.26 0.50 -12.75
C LEU A 81 -2.82 -0.01 -12.85
N ALA A 82 -2.60 -1.10 -13.60
CA ALA A 82 -1.25 -1.62 -13.87
C ALA A 82 -0.38 -0.59 -14.62
N ALA A 83 -0.95 0.10 -15.61
CA ALA A 83 -0.26 1.16 -16.35
C ALA A 83 0.13 2.35 -15.44
N LEU A 84 -0.77 2.81 -14.57
CA LEU A 84 -0.47 3.90 -13.62
C LEU A 84 0.62 3.50 -12.62
N VAL A 85 0.55 2.28 -12.09
CA VAL A 85 1.56 1.75 -11.17
C VAL A 85 2.90 1.60 -11.86
N GLY A 86 2.92 1.01 -13.07
CA GLY A 86 4.10 0.78 -13.89
C GLY A 86 4.76 2.04 -14.43
N MET A 87 4.00 3.12 -14.61
CA MET A 87 4.48 4.45 -14.99
C MET A 87 4.79 5.36 -13.79
N ASP A 88 4.82 4.78 -12.59
CA ASP A 88 5.23 5.46 -11.36
C ASP A 88 4.34 6.67 -10.98
N VAL A 89 3.05 6.64 -11.35
CA VAL A 89 2.04 7.68 -11.03
C VAL A 89 1.32 7.32 -9.74
N ASP A 90 1.29 8.19 -8.72
CA ASP A 90 0.61 7.91 -7.44
C ASP A 90 -0.83 8.43 -7.40
N ASN A 91 -1.07 9.58 -8.04
CA ASN A 91 -2.35 10.28 -7.96
C ASN A 91 -2.90 10.54 -9.37
N ALA A 92 -4.13 10.10 -9.64
CA ALA A 92 -4.82 10.35 -10.91
C ALA A 92 -6.35 10.32 -10.76
N ILE A 93 -7.03 11.22 -11.47
CA ILE A 93 -8.48 11.15 -11.68
C ILE A 93 -8.74 10.47 -13.03
N LEU A 94 -9.61 9.47 -13.06
CA LEU A 94 -9.95 8.65 -14.22
C LEU A 94 -11.41 8.91 -14.62
N GLU A 95 -11.63 9.93 -15.45
CA GLU A 95 -12.96 10.30 -15.94
C GLU A 95 -13.38 9.37 -17.09
N MET A 96 -14.58 8.80 -16.98
CA MET A 96 -15.12 7.86 -17.96
C MET A 96 -16.60 8.16 -18.23
N ASN A 97 -16.98 8.19 -19.51
CA ASN A 97 -18.38 8.35 -19.92
C ASN A 97 -19.11 7.00 -20.10
N ASN A 98 -18.56 5.92 -19.55
CA ASN A 98 -19.19 4.60 -19.49
C ASN A 98 -18.61 3.78 -18.34
N ALA A 99 -19.16 2.59 -18.08
CA ALA A 99 -18.84 1.79 -16.90
C ALA A 99 -17.56 0.94 -16.99
N GLU A 100 -16.91 0.84 -18.14
CA GLU A 100 -15.76 -0.04 -18.37
C GLU A 100 -14.69 0.72 -19.15
N PRO A 101 -13.40 0.70 -18.76
CA PRO A 101 -12.33 1.33 -19.53
C PRO A 101 -12.21 0.70 -20.93
N PRO A 102 -11.69 1.43 -21.93
CA PRO A 102 -11.51 0.87 -23.26
C PRO A 102 -10.48 -0.27 -23.21
N ILE A 103 -10.77 -1.41 -23.84
CA ILE A 103 -9.86 -2.57 -23.81
C ILE A 103 -8.57 -2.34 -24.60
N MET A 104 -8.59 -1.41 -25.56
CA MET A 104 -7.48 -1.16 -26.48
C MET A 104 -7.08 -2.44 -27.24
N ASP A 105 -5.83 -2.89 -27.12
CA ASP A 105 -5.35 -4.17 -27.67
C ASP A 105 -5.38 -5.32 -26.66
N GLY A 106 -5.99 -5.11 -25.49
CA GLY A 106 -6.01 -6.08 -24.39
C GLY A 106 -4.78 -6.04 -23.50
N SER A 107 -3.85 -5.11 -23.72
CA SER A 107 -2.68 -4.88 -22.87
C SER A 107 -2.73 -3.50 -22.18
N SER A 108 -1.68 -3.16 -21.42
CA SER A 108 -1.50 -1.82 -20.84
C SER A 108 -0.75 -0.84 -21.75
N LYS A 109 -0.26 -1.29 -22.92
CA LYS A 109 0.64 -0.54 -23.79
C LYS A 109 0.11 0.85 -24.15
N PHE A 110 -1.14 0.92 -24.61
CA PHE A 110 -1.73 2.20 -25.03
C PHE A 110 -1.95 3.16 -23.87
N PHE A 111 -2.29 2.67 -22.68
CA PHE A 111 -2.35 3.50 -21.48
C PHE A 111 -0.97 4.05 -21.10
N VAL A 112 0.06 3.20 -21.18
CA VAL A 112 1.46 3.60 -20.95
C VAL A 112 1.91 4.68 -21.93
N GLU A 113 1.64 4.51 -23.23
CA GLU A 113 1.96 5.50 -24.27
C GLU A 113 1.25 6.84 -24.02
N ALA A 114 -0.02 6.79 -23.61
CA ALA A 114 -0.78 7.99 -23.27
C ALA A 114 -0.21 8.72 -22.03
N ILE A 115 0.12 7.99 -20.96
CA ILE A 115 0.74 8.56 -19.75
C ILE A 115 2.13 9.13 -20.07
N GLU A 116 2.93 8.44 -20.88
CA GLU A 116 4.24 8.94 -21.32
C GLU A 116 4.11 10.24 -22.11
N LYS A 117 3.16 10.32 -23.04
CA LYS A 117 2.89 11.52 -23.83
C LYS A 117 2.43 12.69 -22.95
N ALA A 118 1.59 12.42 -21.95
CA ALA A 118 1.15 13.44 -20.99
C ALA A 118 2.31 13.93 -20.11
N GLY A 119 3.23 13.03 -19.77
CA GLY A 119 4.33 13.26 -18.85
C GLY A 119 3.90 13.14 -17.39
N VAL A 120 4.88 12.83 -16.53
CA VAL A 120 4.70 12.67 -15.08
C VAL A 120 5.49 13.76 -14.36
N VAL A 121 4.92 14.33 -13.30
CA VAL A 121 5.55 15.36 -12.45
C VAL A 121 5.53 14.94 -11.00
N GLU A 122 6.59 15.32 -10.28
CA GLU A 122 6.62 15.20 -8.82
C GLU A 122 5.71 16.23 -8.16
N GLN A 123 5.15 15.85 -7.02
CA GLN A 123 4.41 16.71 -6.11
C GLN A 123 5.28 17.01 -4.89
N GLU A 124 4.79 17.76 -3.90
CA GLU A 124 5.58 18.15 -2.74
C GLU A 124 5.61 17.11 -1.62
N GLN A 125 4.55 16.31 -1.47
CA GLN A 125 4.45 15.31 -0.42
C GLN A 125 5.36 14.10 -0.67
N PRO A 126 6.01 13.56 0.38
CA PRO A 126 6.74 12.32 0.29
C PRO A 126 5.78 11.16 -0.04
N ARG A 127 6.29 10.19 -0.77
CA ARG A 127 5.56 8.96 -1.08
C ARG A 127 5.51 8.07 0.16
N GLU A 128 4.31 7.62 0.50
CA GLU A 128 4.11 6.60 1.52
C GLU A 128 4.26 5.20 0.93
N TYR A 129 4.93 4.32 1.68
CA TYR A 129 5.14 2.94 1.32
C TYR A 129 4.62 2.00 2.41
N PHE A 130 3.95 0.93 2.01
CA PHE A 130 3.79 -0.25 2.82
C PHE A 130 5.04 -1.13 2.68
N ALA A 131 5.94 -1.02 3.65
CA ALA A 131 7.12 -1.87 3.75
C ALA A 131 6.74 -3.18 4.43
N VAL A 132 6.88 -4.28 3.69
CA VAL A 132 6.62 -5.63 4.19
C VAL A 132 7.74 -6.03 5.13
N THR A 133 7.41 -6.24 6.41
CA THR A 133 8.38 -6.63 7.46
C THR A 133 8.35 -8.13 7.75
N GLU A 134 7.25 -8.80 7.40
CA GLU A 134 7.04 -10.23 7.63
C GLU A 134 6.44 -10.88 6.38
N VAL A 135 6.61 -12.20 6.25
CA VAL A 135 6.00 -12.95 5.14
C VAL A 135 4.48 -12.95 5.28
N VAL A 136 3.77 -12.49 4.26
CA VAL A 136 2.31 -12.55 4.19
C VAL A 136 1.90 -13.44 3.04
N ASN A 137 1.15 -14.50 3.33
CA ASN A 137 0.64 -15.44 2.34
C ASN A 137 -0.90 -15.43 2.34
N PHE A 138 -1.50 -15.72 1.19
CA PHE A 138 -2.91 -16.05 1.05
C PHE A 138 -3.05 -17.16 -0.01
N THR A 139 -3.85 -18.16 0.31
CA THR A 139 -4.10 -19.32 -0.54
C THR A 139 -5.60 -19.50 -0.70
N ASP A 140 -6.05 -19.73 -1.94
CA ASP A 140 -7.40 -20.17 -2.23
C ASP A 140 -7.42 -21.71 -2.23
N PRO A 141 -8.06 -22.36 -1.24
CA PRO A 141 -8.10 -23.82 -1.15
C PRO A 141 -8.91 -24.47 -2.28
N GLN A 142 -9.78 -23.74 -2.98
CA GLN A 142 -10.61 -24.30 -4.06
C GLN A 142 -9.81 -24.48 -5.35
N THR A 143 -9.03 -23.47 -5.71
CA THR A 143 -8.26 -23.43 -6.96
C THR A 143 -6.81 -23.88 -6.77
N GLY A 144 -6.31 -23.86 -5.53
CA GLY A 144 -4.88 -24.04 -5.23
C GLY A 144 -4.03 -22.84 -5.62
N SER A 145 -4.64 -21.73 -6.02
CA SER A 145 -3.95 -20.47 -6.27
C SER A 145 -3.37 -19.94 -4.96
N GLU A 146 -2.17 -19.36 -5.02
CA GLU A 146 -1.53 -18.73 -3.87
C GLU A 146 -0.80 -17.46 -4.27
N ILE A 147 -0.77 -16.51 -3.34
CA ILE A 147 0.02 -15.29 -3.46
C ILE A 147 0.72 -15.02 -2.14
N THR A 148 2.03 -14.79 -2.24
CA THR A 148 2.89 -14.51 -1.10
C THR A 148 3.64 -13.22 -1.36
N ILE A 149 3.80 -12.40 -0.33
CA ILE A 149 4.74 -11.30 -0.35
C ILE A 149 5.76 -11.48 0.77
N ILE A 150 7.03 -11.30 0.43
CA ILE A 150 8.14 -11.38 1.38
C ILE A 150 8.84 -10.02 1.51
N PRO A 151 9.51 -9.75 2.65
CA PRO A 151 10.27 -8.50 2.84
C PRO A 151 11.30 -8.28 1.73
N ALA A 152 11.28 -7.09 1.13
CA ALA A 152 12.26 -6.60 0.18
C ALA A 152 12.24 -5.07 0.14
N ASP A 153 13.37 -4.44 -0.19
CA ASP A 153 13.50 -2.98 -0.25
C ASP A 153 12.83 -2.36 -1.49
N THR A 154 12.61 -3.18 -2.51
CA THR A 154 12.03 -2.81 -3.81
C THR A 154 10.73 -3.60 -4.06
N TYR A 155 9.94 -3.13 -5.03
CA TYR A 155 8.75 -3.85 -5.48
C TYR A 155 9.12 -4.82 -6.62
N GLU A 156 9.06 -6.11 -6.33
CA GLU A 156 9.30 -7.18 -7.29
C GLU A 156 8.03 -8.01 -7.46
N VAL A 157 7.76 -8.50 -8.67
CA VAL A 157 6.63 -9.40 -8.93
C VAL A 157 7.10 -10.59 -9.73
N THR A 158 6.80 -11.79 -9.25
CA THR A 158 7.00 -13.06 -9.95
C THR A 158 5.66 -13.76 -10.07
N THR A 159 5.31 -14.17 -11.27
CA THR A 159 4.11 -14.99 -11.51
C THR A 159 4.51 -16.33 -12.10
N MET A 160 3.86 -17.38 -11.62
CA MET A 160 3.87 -18.70 -12.25
C MET A 160 2.45 -19.04 -12.65
N VAL A 161 2.26 -19.36 -13.93
CA VAL A 161 0.98 -19.78 -14.48
C VAL A 161 1.05 -21.24 -14.88
N ASP A 162 0.00 -21.96 -14.54
CA ASP A 162 -0.20 -23.35 -14.95
C ASP A 162 -1.72 -23.57 -15.07
N PHE A 163 -2.16 -23.73 -16.32
CA PHE A 163 -3.57 -23.92 -16.68
C PHE A 163 -3.94 -25.38 -16.88
N GLY A 164 -3.01 -26.33 -16.67
CA GLY A 164 -3.28 -27.76 -16.84
C GLY A 164 -3.63 -28.17 -18.27
N THR A 165 -3.32 -27.33 -19.26
CA THR A 165 -3.56 -27.62 -20.70
C THR A 165 -2.25 -27.96 -21.40
N ASN A 166 -2.34 -28.78 -22.46
CA ASN A 166 -1.17 -29.07 -23.30
C ASN A 166 -0.75 -27.87 -24.16
N VAL A 167 -1.69 -26.96 -24.47
CA VAL A 167 -1.43 -25.80 -25.32
C VAL A 167 -0.71 -24.68 -24.58
N LEU A 168 -1.06 -24.46 -23.30
CA LEU A 168 -0.42 -23.49 -22.44
C LEU A 168 0.15 -24.23 -21.22
N GLY A 169 1.37 -24.74 -21.40
CA GLY A 169 2.14 -25.35 -20.33
C GLY A 169 2.55 -24.35 -19.24
N THR A 170 3.29 -24.83 -18.25
CA THR A 170 3.77 -23.98 -17.15
C THR A 170 4.69 -22.88 -17.69
N GLN A 171 4.38 -21.63 -17.34
CA GLN A 171 5.19 -20.46 -17.69
C GLN A 171 5.44 -19.62 -16.45
N ASN A 172 6.53 -18.84 -16.48
CA ASN A 172 6.77 -17.82 -15.47
C ASN A 172 7.06 -16.46 -16.12
N ALA A 173 6.84 -15.40 -15.36
CA ALA A 173 7.30 -14.05 -15.67
C ALA A 173 7.83 -13.41 -14.38
N VAL A 174 8.83 -12.56 -14.52
CA VAL A 174 9.48 -11.85 -13.41
C VAL A 174 9.66 -10.40 -13.81
N LEU A 175 9.29 -9.50 -12.91
CA LEU A 175 9.58 -8.08 -12.98
C LEU A 175 10.38 -7.70 -11.72
N LYS A 176 11.66 -7.34 -11.91
CA LYS A 176 12.57 -7.00 -10.81
C LYS A 176 12.50 -5.53 -10.39
N ASN A 177 12.27 -4.64 -11.35
CA ASN A 177 12.08 -3.21 -11.08
C ASN A 177 10.82 -2.74 -11.78
N ILE A 178 10.02 -1.94 -11.08
CA ILE A 178 8.79 -1.40 -11.66
C ILE A 178 9.05 -0.52 -12.90
N SER A 179 10.22 0.11 -12.98
CA SER A 179 10.66 0.90 -14.14
C SER A 179 10.75 0.09 -15.44
N ASP A 180 10.91 -1.24 -15.34
CA ASP A 180 11.02 -2.13 -16.51
C ASP A 180 9.63 -2.51 -17.05
N PHE A 181 8.54 -2.17 -16.33
CA PHE A 181 7.15 -2.53 -16.69
C PHE A 181 6.80 -2.12 -18.12
N LYS A 182 7.16 -0.89 -18.53
CA LYS A 182 6.90 -0.37 -19.87
C LYS A 182 7.45 -1.31 -20.95
N ASN A 183 8.70 -1.71 -20.84
CA ASN A 183 9.41 -2.43 -21.90
C ASN A 183 9.15 -3.94 -21.86
N GLU A 184 8.94 -4.48 -20.65
CA GLU A 184 8.87 -5.92 -20.44
C GLU A 184 7.44 -6.46 -20.32
N ILE A 185 6.51 -5.69 -19.76
CA ILE A 185 5.22 -6.23 -19.31
C ILE A 185 4.05 -5.56 -20.04
N SER A 186 4.13 -4.25 -20.28
CA SER A 186 2.97 -3.45 -20.67
C SER A 186 2.26 -3.93 -21.95
N SER A 187 2.98 -4.56 -22.89
CA SER A 187 2.43 -5.04 -24.16
C SER A 187 1.93 -6.49 -24.14
N ALA A 188 1.92 -7.15 -22.98
CA ALA A 188 1.37 -8.49 -22.84
C ALA A 188 -0.16 -8.44 -22.81
N ARG A 189 -0.79 -8.99 -23.84
CA ARG A 189 -2.24 -8.91 -24.04
C ARG A 189 -3.00 -9.99 -23.27
N THR A 190 -4.26 -9.68 -22.99
CA THR A 190 -5.19 -10.61 -22.38
C THR A 190 -5.46 -11.81 -23.28
N PHE A 191 -5.94 -12.87 -22.68
CA PHE A 191 -6.15 -14.14 -23.36
C PHE A 191 -7.33 -14.90 -22.79
N SER A 192 -7.88 -15.80 -23.60
CA SER A 192 -8.96 -16.71 -23.24
C SER A 192 -8.66 -18.08 -23.82
N PHE A 193 -9.18 -19.13 -23.19
CA PHE A 193 -9.25 -20.44 -23.83
C PHE A 193 -10.45 -20.54 -24.76
N LEU A 194 -10.35 -21.40 -25.77
CA LEU A 194 -11.41 -21.61 -26.76
C LEU A 194 -12.71 -22.11 -26.11
N HIS A 195 -12.62 -23.02 -25.13
CA HIS A 195 -13.83 -23.51 -24.45
C HIS A 195 -14.56 -22.42 -23.65
N GLU A 196 -13.82 -21.49 -23.04
CA GLU A 196 -14.40 -20.37 -22.30
C GLU A 196 -15.05 -19.37 -23.24
N LEU A 197 -14.40 -19.10 -24.38
CA LEU A 197 -14.87 -18.14 -25.38
C LEU A 197 -16.24 -18.55 -25.95
N GLU A 198 -16.49 -19.84 -26.18
CA GLU A 198 -17.80 -20.30 -26.62
C GLU A 198 -18.90 -20.03 -25.59
N MET A 199 -18.65 -20.38 -24.32
CA MET A 199 -19.61 -20.12 -23.23
C MET A 199 -19.89 -18.62 -23.08
N LEU A 200 -18.87 -17.82 -23.32
CA LEU A 200 -18.93 -16.36 -23.28
C LEU A 200 -19.79 -15.77 -24.39
N LEU A 201 -19.58 -16.23 -25.63
CA LEU A 201 -20.37 -15.81 -26.78
C LEU A 201 -21.84 -16.22 -26.62
N ASP A 202 -22.09 -17.44 -26.14
CA ASP A 202 -23.46 -17.95 -25.91
C ASP A 202 -24.17 -17.19 -24.76
N ALA A 203 -23.42 -16.71 -23.76
CA ALA A 203 -23.92 -15.83 -22.70
C ALA A 203 -24.07 -14.35 -23.10
N GLY A 204 -23.69 -13.99 -24.33
CA GLY A 204 -23.73 -12.61 -24.83
C GLY A 204 -22.72 -11.68 -24.14
N LEU A 205 -21.58 -12.21 -23.68
CA LEU A 205 -20.45 -11.45 -23.13
C LEU A 205 -19.36 -11.25 -24.20
N ILE A 206 -18.29 -10.51 -23.88
CA ILE A 206 -17.18 -10.21 -24.81
C ILE A 206 -17.69 -9.49 -26.07
N LYS A 207 -18.69 -8.62 -25.92
CA LYS A 207 -19.28 -7.87 -27.04
C LYS A 207 -18.29 -6.90 -27.70
N GLY A 208 -17.25 -6.50 -26.96
CA GLY A 208 -16.13 -5.70 -27.47
C GLY A 208 -14.88 -6.51 -27.76
N GLY A 209 -14.91 -7.84 -27.59
CA GLY A 209 -13.81 -8.70 -27.99
C GLY A 209 -13.72 -8.73 -29.51
N ASP A 210 -12.55 -8.38 -30.01
CA ASP A 210 -12.22 -8.40 -31.42
C ASP A 210 -10.96 -9.24 -31.61
N ILE A 211 -10.68 -9.66 -32.85
CA ILE A 211 -9.45 -10.40 -33.20
C ILE A 211 -8.19 -9.71 -32.74
N SER A 212 -8.23 -8.38 -32.59
CA SER A 212 -7.08 -7.55 -32.31
C SER A 212 -6.76 -7.42 -30.82
N ASN A 213 -7.66 -7.84 -29.90
CA ASN A 213 -7.57 -7.46 -28.49
C ASN A 213 -7.49 -8.62 -27.48
N ALA A 214 -7.53 -9.88 -27.90
CA ALA A 214 -7.30 -11.02 -27.02
C ALA A 214 -6.64 -12.20 -27.74
N ILE A 215 -5.71 -12.87 -27.09
CA ILE A 215 -5.09 -14.10 -27.58
C ILE A 215 -6.04 -15.28 -27.29
N VAL A 216 -6.28 -16.15 -28.26
CA VAL A 216 -7.13 -17.33 -28.07
C VAL A 216 -6.29 -18.60 -28.10
N TYR A 217 -6.17 -19.27 -26.96
CA TYR A 217 -5.51 -20.57 -26.84
C TYR A 217 -6.50 -21.69 -27.13
N VAL A 218 -6.12 -22.59 -28.03
CA VAL A 218 -6.97 -23.69 -28.50
C VAL A 218 -6.66 -24.95 -27.70
N ASP A 219 -7.46 -25.18 -26.67
CA ASP A 219 -7.31 -26.29 -25.73
C ASP A 219 -8.30 -27.44 -25.97
N LYS A 220 -9.19 -27.27 -26.95
CA LYS A 220 -10.11 -28.29 -27.46
C LYS A 220 -10.18 -28.27 -28.98
N GLU A 221 -10.79 -29.30 -29.57
CA GLU A 221 -10.98 -29.38 -31.00
C GLU A 221 -11.85 -28.21 -31.51
N LEU A 222 -11.38 -27.54 -32.57
CA LEU A 222 -12.12 -26.48 -33.25
C LEU A 222 -13.16 -27.11 -34.19
N THR A 223 -14.41 -27.18 -33.74
CA THR A 223 -15.50 -27.71 -34.57
C THR A 223 -15.86 -26.74 -35.71
N PRO A 224 -16.44 -27.21 -36.83
CA PRO A 224 -16.90 -26.33 -37.90
C PRO A 224 -17.92 -25.27 -37.44
N GLU A 225 -18.81 -25.64 -36.49
CA GLU A 225 -19.78 -24.71 -35.92
C GLU A 225 -19.09 -23.61 -35.11
N THR A 226 -18.14 -23.99 -34.25
CA THR A 226 -17.31 -23.05 -33.49
C THR A 226 -16.55 -22.12 -34.43
N ALA A 227 -15.93 -22.66 -35.48
CA ALA A 227 -15.19 -21.85 -36.45
C ALA A 227 -16.08 -20.80 -37.11
N GLU A 228 -17.31 -21.12 -37.51
CA GLU A 228 -18.26 -20.15 -38.07
C GLU A 228 -18.71 -19.10 -37.05
N LYS A 229 -18.97 -19.50 -35.79
CA LYS A 229 -19.26 -18.55 -34.70
C LYS A 229 -18.10 -17.57 -34.50
N LEU A 230 -16.87 -18.08 -34.48
CA LEU A 230 -15.67 -17.26 -34.33
C LEU A 230 -15.50 -16.32 -35.52
N LYS A 231 -15.57 -16.81 -36.76
CA LYS A 231 -15.51 -15.96 -37.98
C LYS A 231 -16.47 -14.78 -37.91
N LYS A 232 -17.70 -15.04 -37.46
CA LYS A 232 -18.73 -14.00 -37.28
C LYS A 232 -18.39 -13.03 -36.15
N ALA A 233 -17.98 -13.52 -34.98
CA ALA A 233 -17.62 -12.69 -33.84
C ALA A 233 -16.39 -11.80 -34.13
N PHE A 234 -15.47 -12.32 -34.94
CA PHE A 234 -14.17 -11.75 -35.26
C PHE A 234 -14.11 -11.01 -36.60
N GLY A 235 -15.19 -11.00 -37.37
CA GLY A 235 -15.24 -10.36 -38.69
C GLY A 235 -14.17 -10.86 -39.68
N LYS A 236 -13.79 -12.15 -39.63
CA LYS A 236 -12.76 -12.76 -40.48
C LYS A 236 -13.30 -13.94 -41.28
N ASP A 237 -12.84 -14.08 -42.52
CA ASP A 237 -13.23 -15.19 -43.41
C ASP A 237 -12.47 -16.49 -43.12
N ASP A 238 -11.29 -16.40 -42.48
CA ASP A 238 -10.45 -17.55 -42.13
C ASP A 238 -10.01 -17.52 -40.66
N VAL A 239 -10.22 -18.63 -39.97
CA VAL A 239 -9.81 -18.89 -38.58
C VAL A 239 -9.11 -20.25 -38.58
N SER A 240 -7.82 -20.25 -38.27
CA SER A 240 -6.98 -21.46 -38.24
C SER A 240 -6.11 -21.52 -37.00
N ILE A 241 -5.72 -22.73 -36.61
CA ILE A 241 -4.87 -22.99 -35.45
C ILE A 241 -3.41 -22.95 -35.92
N GLN A 242 -2.60 -22.10 -35.29
CA GLN A 242 -1.16 -22.06 -35.53
C GLN A 242 -0.45 -23.26 -34.86
N PRO A 243 0.77 -23.63 -35.28
CA PRO A 243 1.52 -24.74 -34.68
C PRO A 243 1.79 -24.62 -33.17
N ASN A 244 1.75 -23.42 -32.61
CA ASN A 244 1.85 -23.14 -31.17
C ASN A 244 0.51 -23.31 -30.42
N GLY A 245 -0.55 -23.74 -31.11
CA GLY A 245 -1.90 -23.95 -30.57
C GLY A 245 -2.69 -22.66 -30.30
N VAL A 246 -2.25 -21.52 -30.81
CA VAL A 246 -2.99 -20.25 -30.76
C VAL A 246 -3.78 -20.06 -32.05
N LEU A 247 -4.94 -19.41 -32.00
CA LEU A 247 -5.63 -19.01 -33.23
C LEU A 247 -4.80 -17.98 -34.03
N ASN A 248 -4.96 -17.99 -35.35
CA ASN A 248 -4.32 -17.04 -36.26
C ASN A 248 -4.89 -15.60 -36.19
N ASN A 249 -5.55 -15.24 -35.08
CA ASN A 249 -6.06 -13.91 -34.86
C ASN A 249 -4.94 -12.92 -34.52
N LEU A 250 -3.90 -13.37 -33.80
CA LEU A 250 -2.75 -12.55 -33.38
C LEU A 250 -1.42 -13.32 -33.46
N THR A 251 -0.33 -12.57 -33.55
CA THR A 251 1.03 -13.06 -33.29
C THR A 251 1.41 -12.68 -31.87
N LEU A 252 1.95 -13.63 -31.09
CA LEU A 252 2.43 -13.37 -29.73
C LEU A 252 3.57 -12.33 -29.74
N ASN A 253 3.50 -11.35 -28.85
CA ASN A 253 4.56 -10.38 -28.57
C ASN A 253 5.70 -11.04 -27.80
N TYR A 254 5.38 -12.04 -26.97
CA TYR A 254 6.35 -12.77 -26.16
C TYR A 254 6.03 -14.28 -26.15
N PRO A 255 7.04 -15.16 -26.10
CA PRO A 255 6.79 -16.60 -25.93
C PRO A 255 6.01 -16.95 -24.65
N ASN A 256 6.19 -16.16 -23.59
CA ASN A 256 5.52 -16.30 -22.29
C ASN A 256 4.48 -15.20 -22.03
N GLU A 257 3.80 -14.71 -23.08
CA GLU A 257 2.89 -13.56 -23.00
C GLU A 257 1.77 -13.76 -21.97
N ALA A 258 1.21 -14.98 -21.84
CA ALA A 258 0.20 -15.30 -20.83
C ALA A 258 0.70 -15.08 -19.39
N ALA A 259 1.93 -15.50 -19.07
CA ALA A 259 2.53 -15.26 -17.76
C ALA A 259 2.79 -13.78 -17.49
N ARG A 260 3.27 -13.04 -18.51
CA ARG A 260 3.50 -11.59 -18.43
C ARG A 260 2.19 -10.82 -18.26
N HIS A 261 1.13 -11.25 -18.93
CA HIS A 261 -0.19 -10.65 -18.75
C HIS A 261 -0.74 -10.91 -17.35
N LYS A 262 -0.57 -12.13 -16.81
CA LYS A 262 -0.95 -12.37 -15.41
C LYS A 262 -0.11 -11.59 -14.40
N LEU A 263 1.15 -11.26 -14.73
CA LEU A 263 1.96 -10.34 -13.94
C LEU A 263 1.39 -8.91 -13.99
N LEU A 264 0.98 -8.46 -15.17
CA LEU A 264 0.28 -7.18 -15.36
C LEU A 264 -0.99 -7.13 -14.51
N ASP A 265 -1.84 -8.17 -14.56
CA ASP A 265 -3.06 -8.27 -13.74
C ASP A 265 -2.74 -8.16 -12.24
N VAL A 266 -1.73 -8.89 -11.76
CA VAL A 266 -1.30 -8.83 -10.35
C VAL A 266 -0.89 -7.41 -9.96
N ILE A 267 -0.14 -6.69 -10.80
CA ILE A 267 0.21 -5.29 -10.52
C ILE A 267 -1.03 -4.40 -10.43
N GLY A 268 -1.96 -4.57 -11.38
CA GLY A 268 -3.20 -3.80 -11.42
C GLY A 268 -4.11 -4.04 -10.22
N ASP A 269 -4.34 -5.30 -9.87
CA ASP A 269 -5.18 -5.69 -8.74
C ASP A 269 -4.56 -5.29 -7.40
N LEU A 270 -3.23 -5.42 -7.23
CA LEU A 270 -2.55 -5.00 -6.00
C LEU A 270 -2.49 -3.48 -5.84
N ALA A 271 -2.70 -2.71 -6.90
CA ALA A 271 -2.88 -1.26 -6.81
C ALA A 271 -4.07 -0.89 -5.89
N LEU A 272 -5.08 -1.76 -5.82
CA LEU A 272 -6.26 -1.60 -4.97
C LEU A 272 -5.94 -1.69 -3.46
N ALA A 273 -4.72 -2.08 -3.10
CA ALA A 273 -4.25 -1.94 -1.72
C ALA A 273 -4.20 -0.47 -1.26
N GLY A 274 -4.20 0.48 -2.19
CA GLY A 274 -4.27 1.93 -1.93
C GLY A 274 -2.97 2.55 -1.43
N VAL A 275 -1.84 1.84 -1.57
CA VAL A 275 -0.50 2.28 -1.14
C VAL A 275 0.58 1.59 -1.98
N ARG A 276 1.72 2.25 -2.18
CA ARG A 276 2.88 1.64 -2.84
C ARG A 276 3.49 0.56 -1.95
N ILE A 277 3.87 -0.55 -2.53
CA ILE A 277 4.36 -1.72 -1.81
C ILE A 277 5.88 -1.80 -1.92
N LYS A 278 6.58 -2.12 -0.83
CA LYS A 278 7.97 -2.60 -0.85
C LYS A 278 7.99 -4.03 -0.36
N GLY A 279 8.39 -4.94 -1.23
CA GLY A 279 8.27 -6.37 -1.02
C GLY A 279 8.28 -7.12 -2.34
N LYS A 280 8.61 -8.41 -2.26
CA LYS A 280 8.61 -9.30 -3.41
C LYS A 280 7.36 -10.15 -3.41
N VAL A 281 6.51 -9.94 -4.41
CA VAL A 281 5.29 -10.71 -4.67
C VAL A 281 5.64 -11.95 -5.48
N ILE A 282 5.15 -13.11 -5.04
CA ILE A 282 5.25 -14.40 -5.71
C ILE A 282 3.82 -14.92 -5.80
N ALA A 283 3.29 -15.00 -7.01
CA ALA A 283 1.91 -15.44 -7.26
C ALA A 283 1.91 -16.70 -8.13
N ASN A 284 1.34 -17.78 -7.62
CA ASN A 284 1.20 -19.06 -8.31
C ASN A 284 -0.27 -19.25 -8.68
N LYS A 285 -0.52 -19.49 -9.97
CA LYS A 285 -1.86 -19.52 -10.57
C LYS A 285 -2.68 -18.27 -10.23
N PRO A 286 -2.14 -17.04 -10.42
CA PRO A 286 -2.83 -15.82 -10.05
C PRO A 286 -4.13 -15.62 -10.84
N GLY A 287 -5.06 -14.90 -10.22
CA GLY A 287 -6.33 -14.47 -10.80
C GLY A 287 -6.96 -13.37 -9.95
N HIS A 288 -7.94 -12.66 -10.51
CA HIS A 288 -8.49 -11.45 -9.87
C HIS A 288 -9.03 -11.71 -8.46
N TYR A 289 -9.68 -12.86 -8.21
CA TYR A 289 -10.17 -13.21 -6.87
C TYR A 289 -9.04 -13.21 -5.83
N ILE A 290 -8.00 -14.02 -6.07
CA ILE A 290 -6.91 -14.15 -5.10
C ILE A 290 -6.10 -12.86 -4.98
N ASN A 291 -5.89 -12.15 -6.10
CA ASN A 291 -5.16 -10.89 -6.11
C ASN A 291 -5.88 -9.82 -5.28
N THR A 292 -7.19 -9.67 -5.46
CA THR A 292 -7.99 -8.65 -4.77
C THR A 292 -8.22 -8.98 -3.30
N GLU A 293 -8.42 -10.25 -2.94
CA GLU A 293 -8.46 -10.68 -1.53
C GLU A 293 -7.11 -10.43 -0.84
N PHE A 294 -6.00 -10.66 -1.54
CA PHE A 294 -4.69 -10.30 -1.04
C PHE A 294 -4.52 -8.78 -0.92
N ALA A 295 -4.95 -7.99 -1.92
CA ALA A 295 -4.94 -6.53 -1.83
C ALA A 295 -5.74 -6.01 -0.62
N LYS A 296 -6.92 -6.59 -0.33
CA LYS A 296 -7.70 -6.32 0.90
C LYS A 296 -6.89 -6.65 2.16
N LYS A 297 -6.19 -7.79 2.18
CA LYS A 297 -5.33 -8.20 3.30
C LYS A 297 -4.18 -7.20 3.50
N LEU A 298 -3.48 -6.81 2.43
CA LEU A 298 -2.41 -5.81 2.48
C LEU A 298 -2.92 -4.44 2.94
N ASN A 299 -4.07 -3.98 2.43
CA ASN A 299 -4.71 -2.73 2.86
C ASN A 299 -4.99 -2.72 4.36
N LYS A 300 -5.49 -3.83 4.93
CA LYS A 300 -5.71 -3.96 6.38
C LYS A 300 -4.40 -3.91 7.16
N LEU A 301 -3.36 -4.61 6.70
CA LEU A 301 -2.04 -4.60 7.34
C LEU A 301 -1.39 -3.23 7.30
N TYR A 302 -1.42 -2.54 6.15
CA TYR A 302 -0.95 -1.16 6.00
C TYR A 302 -1.71 -0.21 6.93
N LYS A 303 -3.05 -0.26 6.96
CA LYS A 303 -3.86 0.55 7.87
C LYS A 303 -3.53 0.24 9.34
N ALA A 304 -3.26 -1.01 9.69
CA ALA A 304 -2.83 -1.39 11.03
C ALA A 304 -1.43 -0.84 11.36
N GLN A 305 -0.47 -0.92 10.44
CA GLN A 305 0.88 -0.35 10.58
C GLN A 305 0.80 1.17 10.77
N LYS A 306 0.00 1.86 9.95
CA LYS A 306 -0.23 3.31 10.05
C LYS A 306 -0.91 3.70 11.38
N LYS A 307 -1.91 2.92 11.84
CA LYS A 307 -2.58 3.15 13.12
C LYS A 307 -1.71 2.87 14.33
N LYS A 308 -0.79 1.90 14.23
CA LYS A 308 0.12 1.55 15.33
C LYS A 308 0.99 2.75 15.69
N ASN A 309 1.34 3.61 14.73
CA ASN A 309 2.22 4.76 14.92
C ASN A 309 3.55 4.38 15.61
N VAL A 310 3.87 3.08 15.66
CA VAL A 310 5.05 2.51 16.32
C VAL A 310 6.23 2.84 15.40
N PRO A 311 7.12 3.75 15.81
CA PRO A 311 8.36 3.99 15.09
C PRO A 311 9.22 2.73 15.15
N ASN A 312 9.99 2.47 14.10
CA ASN A 312 10.99 1.41 14.14
C ASN A 312 12.16 1.86 15.03
N PHE A 313 12.21 1.39 16.27
CA PHE A 313 13.27 1.72 17.21
C PHE A 313 14.41 0.70 17.10
N ASP A 314 15.52 1.09 16.51
CA ASP A 314 16.72 0.26 16.54
C ASP A 314 17.41 0.37 17.91
N LEU A 315 17.03 -0.53 18.82
CA LEU A 315 17.57 -0.59 20.18
C LEU A 315 19.05 -1.02 20.23
N SER A 316 19.64 -1.43 19.11
CA SER A 316 21.05 -1.82 19.02
C SER A 316 21.99 -0.64 18.73
N LYS A 317 21.44 0.50 18.27
CA LYS A 317 22.23 1.71 18.02
C LYS A 317 22.76 2.31 19.32
N GLU A 318 23.91 2.99 19.19
CA GLU A 318 24.45 3.80 20.27
C GLU A 318 23.48 4.95 20.60
N PRO A 319 23.09 5.14 21.88
CA PRO A 319 22.15 6.18 22.26
C PRO A 319 22.79 7.57 22.14
N ILE A 320 21.98 8.59 21.82
CA ILE A 320 22.40 10.00 21.86
C ILE A 320 22.82 10.40 23.28
N TYR A 321 22.03 9.99 24.28
CA TYR A 321 22.39 10.14 25.69
C TYR A 321 22.20 8.83 26.44
N ASP A 322 23.26 8.43 27.14
CA ASP A 322 23.20 7.42 28.19
C ASP A 322 22.71 8.03 29.51
N ILE A 323 22.64 7.23 30.57
CA ILE A 323 22.20 7.68 31.89
C ILE A 323 23.04 8.85 32.43
N ASN A 324 24.34 8.87 32.16
CA ASN A 324 25.23 9.93 32.61
C ASN A 324 24.96 11.23 31.84
N GLY A 325 24.70 11.14 30.54
CA GLY A 325 24.23 12.26 29.71
C GLY A 325 22.91 12.84 30.22
N ILE A 326 21.94 11.98 30.51
CA ILE A 326 20.65 12.40 31.05
C ILE A 326 20.81 13.12 32.39
N MET A 327 21.64 12.61 33.31
CA MET A 327 21.88 13.24 34.62
C MET A 327 22.55 14.61 34.56
N ARG A 328 23.22 14.95 33.44
CA ARG A 328 23.77 16.30 33.19
C ARG A 328 22.69 17.28 32.74
N LEU A 329 21.65 16.80 32.06
CA LEU A 329 20.57 17.64 31.52
C LEU A 329 19.41 17.78 32.50
N LEU A 330 19.05 16.70 33.20
CA LEU A 330 17.94 16.68 34.16
C LEU A 330 18.44 16.78 35.61
N PRO A 331 17.72 17.49 36.49
CA PRO A 331 18.02 17.52 37.92
C PRO A 331 17.64 16.22 38.64
N HIS A 332 16.78 15.38 38.03
CA HIS A 332 16.28 14.13 38.61
C HIS A 332 17.42 13.16 38.96
N ARG A 333 17.30 12.47 40.10
CA ARG A 333 18.25 11.46 40.58
C ARG A 333 17.51 10.20 41.02
N PRO A 334 18.16 9.02 41.01
CA PRO A 334 17.57 7.81 41.59
C PRO A 334 17.07 8.06 43.02
N PRO A 335 15.90 7.52 43.39
CA PRO A 335 15.07 6.58 42.63
C PRO A 335 14.04 7.23 41.67
N PHE A 336 14.07 8.55 41.45
CA PHE A 336 13.04 9.27 40.68
C PHE A 336 13.48 9.70 39.27
N LEU A 337 14.74 9.42 38.90
CA LEU A 337 15.17 9.46 37.51
C LEU A 337 14.74 8.15 36.84
N LEU A 338 13.75 8.23 35.94
CA LEU A 338 13.08 7.05 35.40
C LEU A 338 13.64 6.57 34.06
N ILE A 339 14.29 7.46 33.30
CA ILE A 339 14.72 7.20 31.92
C ILE A 339 16.16 6.71 31.88
N ASP A 340 16.42 5.69 31.06
CA ASP A 340 17.74 5.06 30.96
C ASP A 340 18.58 5.62 29.80
N LYS A 341 17.94 5.90 28.66
CA LYS A 341 18.61 6.35 27.43
C LYS A 341 17.71 7.25 26.58
N ILE A 342 18.34 8.12 25.79
CA ILE A 342 17.74 8.83 24.64
C ILE A 342 18.30 8.24 23.36
N LEU A 343 17.41 7.74 22.50
CA LEU A 343 17.73 7.07 21.24
C LEU A 343 17.77 8.03 20.05
N GLU A 344 16.83 8.97 20.01
CA GLU A 344 16.70 9.95 18.93
C GLU A 344 16.39 11.31 19.53
N LEU A 345 16.93 12.36 18.90
CA LEU A 345 16.72 13.74 19.29
C LEU A 345 16.76 14.62 18.04
N SER A 346 15.74 15.44 17.83
CA SER A 346 15.70 16.49 16.81
C SER A 346 15.18 17.81 17.41
N ASP A 347 14.96 18.81 16.57
CA ASP A 347 14.33 20.08 16.97
C ASP A 347 12.85 19.93 17.38
N ASN A 348 12.17 18.85 16.97
CA ASN A 348 10.72 18.68 17.12
C ASN A 348 10.26 17.35 17.71
N HIS A 349 11.15 16.36 17.85
CA HIS A 349 10.81 15.08 18.46
C HIS A 349 11.96 14.51 19.29
N ILE A 350 11.61 13.59 20.16
CA ILE A 350 12.55 12.85 21.00
C ILE A 350 12.05 11.43 21.20
N VAL A 351 13.00 10.49 21.23
CA VAL A 351 12.75 9.10 21.59
C VAL A 351 13.63 8.73 22.77
N GLY A 352 13.03 8.24 23.85
CA GLY A 352 13.75 7.73 25.02
C GLY A 352 13.21 6.39 25.47
N LEU A 353 13.96 5.67 26.29
CA LEU A 353 13.55 4.37 26.80
C LEU A 353 13.75 4.21 28.29
N LYS A 354 12.91 3.35 28.87
CA LYS A 354 12.99 2.86 30.23
C LYS A 354 12.90 1.34 30.24
N ASN A 355 13.85 0.67 30.87
CA ASN A 355 13.77 -0.74 31.19
C ASN A 355 13.03 -0.92 32.52
N ILE A 356 12.14 -1.91 32.56
CA ILE A 356 11.32 -2.19 33.72
C ILE A 356 11.92 -3.38 34.46
N THR A 357 12.56 -3.13 35.59
CA THR A 357 13.16 -4.19 36.43
C THR A 357 12.29 -4.49 37.64
N MET A 358 12.25 -5.75 38.07
CA MET A 358 11.52 -6.18 39.27
C MET A 358 12.03 -5.49 40.54
N ASN A 359 13.27 -4.97 40.51
CA ASN A 359 13.90 -4.29 41.65
C ASN A 359 13.47 -2.83 41.83
N GLU A 360 12.58 -2.30 41.00
CA GLU A 360 12.08 -0.94 41.14
C GLU A 360 11.28 -0.78 42.46
N PRO A 361 11.52 0.30 43.24
CA PRO A 361 10.99 0.42 44.60
C PRO A 361 9.46 0.48 44.65
N PHE A 362 8.80 0.94 43.58
CA PHE A 362 7.35 1.00 43.53
C PHE A 362 6.68 -0.38 43.45
N PHE A 363 7.36 -1.43 42.96
CA PHE A 363 6.78 -2.78 42.92
C PHE A 363 6.63 -3.42 44.31
N VAL A 364 7.33 -2.91 45.32
CA VAL A 364 7.19 -3.38 46.71
C VAL A 364 5.78 -3.13 47.25
N GLY A 365 5.14 -2.02 46.85
CA GLY A 365 3.81 -1.63 47.33
C GLY A 365 2.72 -1.58 46.27
N HIS A 366 3.08 -1.40 44.99
CA HIS A 366 2.12 -1.26 43.89
C HIS A 366 1.78 -2.64 43.29
N PHE A 367 0.77 -3.29 43.87
CA PHE A 367 0.29 -4.64 43.56
C PHE A 367 1.37 -5.74 43.71
N PRO A 368 1.75 -6.13 44.95
CA PRO A 368 2.88 -7.05 45.19
C PRO A 368 2.75 -8.45 44.56
N LYS A 369 1.51 -8.93 44.34
CA LYS A 369 1.24 -10.23 43.70
C LYS A 369 1.08 -10.15 42.19
N GLU A 370 1.02 -8.93 41.64
CA GLU A 370 0.79 -8.67 40.22
C GLU A 370 1.52 -7.36 39.83
N PRO A 371 2.86 -7.39 39.79
CA PRO A 371 3.65 -6.17 39.63
C PRO A 371 3.33 -5.48 38.30
N VAL A 372 2.88 -4.23 38.37
CA VAL A 372 2.57 -3.38 37.22
C VAL A 372 3.11 -1.97 37.44
N MET A 373 3.77 -1.38 36.44
CA MET A 373 4.31 -0.02 36.58
C MET A 373 3.15 0.98 36.72
N PRO A 374 3.11 1.82 37.77
CA PRO A 374 2.06 2.82 37.95
C PRO A 374 1.93 3.73 36.72
N GLY A 375 0.71 3.95 36.25
CA GLY A 375 0.45 4.79 35.08
C GLY A 375 1.01 6.21 35.22
N VAL A 376 0.93 6.79 36.43
CA VAL A 376 1.50 8.10 36.74
C VAL A 376 3.02 8.15 36.54
N LEU A 377 3.75 7.06 36.81
CA LEU A 377 5.19 6.99 36.57
C LEU A 377 5.52 6.83 35.08
N GLN A 378 4.62 6.24 34.29
CA GLN A 378 4.78 6.22 32.83
C GLN A 378 4.63 7.64 32.25
N ILE A 379 3.71 8.44 32.79
CA ILE A 379 3.54 9.85 32.41
C ILE A 379 4.72 10.71 32.89
N GLU A 380 5.22 10.49 34.10
CA GLU A 380 6.43 11.14 34.61
C GLU A 380 7.66 10.81 33.74
N ALA A 381 7.82 9.56 33.32
CA ALA A 381 8.86 9.16 32.38
C ALA A 381 8.74 9.93 31.05
N MET A 382 7.54 10.03 30.47
CA MET A 382 7.30 10.88 29.29
C MET A 382 7.68 12.35 29.55
N ALA A 383 7.38 12.88 30.73
CA ALA A 383 7.73 14.24 31.14
C ALA A 383 9.24 14.48 31.12
N GLN A 384 10.01 13.56 31.70
CA GLN A 384 11.46 13.64 31.77
C GLN A 384 12.06 13.63 30.36
N ILE A 385 11.54 12.79 29.46
CA ILE A 385 11.96 12.75 28.06
C ILE A 385 11.61 14.06 27.34
N GLY A 386 10.37 14.54 27.45
CA GLY A 386 9.95 15.82 26.87
C GLY A 386 10.77 17.00 27.42
N GLY A 387 11.12 16.97 28.70
CA GLY A 387 12.00 17.95 29.33
C GLY A 387 13.38 17.99 28.70
N ILE A 388 13.97 16.83 28.36
CA ILE A 388 15.28 16.77 27.68
C ILE A 388 15.23 17.45 26.30
N LEU A 389 14.19 17.20 25.51
CA LEU A 389 14.03 17.86 24.20
C LEU A 389 14.12 19.38 24.35
N VAL A 390 13.39 19.91 25.32
CA VAL A 390 13.33 21.36 25.53
C VAL A 390 14.64 21.90 26.09
N LEU A 391 15.23 21.23 27.09
CA LEU A 391 16.47 21.66 27.71
C LEU A 391 17.65 21.58 26.74
N SER A 392 17.65 20.64 25.79
CA SER A 392 18.66 20.58 24.73
C SER A 392 18.64 21.77 23.78
N SER A 393 17.55 22.56 23.76
CA SER A 393 17.39 23.74 22.91
C SER A 393 17.82 25.06 23.56
N VAL A 394 18.18 25.05 24.85
CA VAL A 394 18.63 26.25 25.59
C VAL A 394 20.13 26.19 25.91
N PRO A 395 20.86 27.32 25.93
CA PRO A 395 22.32 27.32 26.11
C PRO A 395 22.78 26.97 27.52
N ASP A 396 21.94 27.20 28.54
CA ASP A 396 22.24 26.99 29.97
C ASP A 396 21.16 26.10 30.65
N PRO A 397 21.00 24.83 30.21
CA PRO A 397 19.91 23.96 30.64
C PRO A 397 19.82 23.75 32.15
N GLU A 398 20.95 23.77 32.86
CA GLU A 398 21.02 23.63 34.31
C GLU A 398 20.25 24.72 35.09
N ASN A 399 19.99 25.87 34.46
CA ASN A 399 19.27 26.99 35.07
C ASN A 399 17.77 26.96 34.80
N TYR A 400 17.23 25.89 34.21
CA TYR A 400 15.81 25.77 33.92
C TYR A 400 15.21 24.49 34.49
N SER A 401 13.95 24.59 34.87
CA SER A 401 13.11 23.47 35.28
C SER A 401 11.85 23.45 34.42
N THR A 402 11.36 22.25 34.14
CA THR A 402 10.11 22.02 33.41
C THR A 402 9.02 21.62 34.39
N TYR A 403 7.93 22.38 34.42
CA TYR A 403 6.79 22.15 35.31
C TYR A 403 5.56 21.79 34.49
N PHE A 404 4.85 20.74 34.90
CA PHE A 404 3.58 20.39 34.27
C PHE A 404 2.55 21.49 34.44
N VAL A 405 1.90 21.84 33.33
CA VAL A 405 0.76 22.77 33.29
C VAL A 405 -0.52 21.97 33.10
N LYS A 406 -0.52 21.02 32.17
CA LYS A 406 -1.72 20.28 31.77
C LYS A 406 -1.35 18.91 31.22
N ILE A 407 -2.19 17.92 31.49
CA ILE A 407 -2.11 16.57 30.94
C ILE A 407 -3.51 16.22 30.44
N ASP A 408 -3.62 15.96 29.14
CA ASP A 408 -4.89 15.68 28.46
C ASP A 408 -4.81 14.35 27.68
N ASN A 409 -5.99 13.85 27.29
CA ASN A 409 -6.14 12.73 26.36
C ASN A 409 -5.34 11.46 26.75
N VAL A 410 -5.15 11.24 28.05
CA VAL A 410 -4.36 10.10 28.55
C VAL A 410 -5.12 8.80 28.39
N LYS A 411 -4.48 7.80 27.78
CA LYS A 411 -5.01 6.43 27.73
C LYS A 411 -3.93 5.41 28.11
N PHE A 412 -4.26 4.53 29.05
CA PHE A 412 -3.46 3.34 29.38
C PHE A 412 -4.09 2.12 28.71
N LYS A 413 -3.43 1.58 27.69
CA LYS A 413 -3.99 0.54 26.81
C LYS A 413 -3.62 -0.87 27.24
N LYS A 414 -2.44 -1.05 27.83
CA LYS A 414 -1.92 -2.36 28.29
C LYS A 414 -1.10 -2.20 29.57
N LYS A 415 -0.98 -3.29 30.35
CA LYS A 415 -0.09 -3.35 31.52
C LYS A 415 1.36 -3.30 31.05
N VAL A 416 2.19 -2.60 31.84
CA VAL A 416 3.64 -2.59 31.71
C VAL A 416 4.20 -3.31 32.93
N ILE A 417 4.98 -4.35 32.73
CA ILE A 417 5.40 -5.30 33.78
C ILE A 417 6.93 -5.44 33.82
N PRO A 418 7.51 -5.98 34.92
CA PRO A 418 8.92 -6.33 34.97
C PRO A 418 9.35 -7.20 33.77
N GLY A 419 10.47 -6.84 33.15
CA GLY A 419 10.99 -7.47 31.94
C GLY A 419 10.68 -6.68 30.65
N ASP A 420 9.71 -5.77 30.66
CA ASP A 420 9.42 -4.94 29.51
C ASP A 420 10.52 -3.88 29.26
N THR A 421 10.72 -3.55 27.98
CA THR A 421 11.38 -2.31 27.56
C THR A 421 10.31 -1.34 27.08
N LEU A 422 10.13 -0.25 27.82
CA LEU A 422 9.16 0.80 27.51
C LEU A 422 9.86 1.91 26.73
N VAL A 423 9.55 2.02 25.45
CA VAL A 423 10.08 3.08 24.58
C VAL A 423 9.04 4.18 24.45
N PHE A 424 9.44 5.43 24.57
CA PHE A 424 8.57 6.59 24.41
C PHE A 424 9.00 7.40 23.20
N LYS A 425 8.04 7.85 22.40
CA LYS A 425 8.22 8.88 21.37
C LYS A 425 7.34 10.06 21.70
N LEU A 426 7.93 11.26 21.72
CA LEU A 426 7.20 12.50 21.89
C LEU A 426 7.51 13.46 20.74
N GLU A 427 6.49 14.18 20.29
CA GLU A 427 6.59 15.19 19.22
C GLU A 427 5.93 16.50 19.67
N LEU A 428 6.53 17.64 19.31
CA LEU A 428 5.93 18.97 19.54
C LEU A 428 4.67 19.12 18.70
N LEU A 429 3.54 19.45 19.34
CA LEU A 429 2.28 19.79 18.67
C LEU A 429 2.29 21.21 18.11
N ALA A 430 3.12 22.08 18.69
CA ALA A 430 3.31 23.46 18.26
C ALA A 430 4.71 23.96 18.62
N PRO A 431 5.23 24.99 17.94
CA PRO A 431 6.48 25.64 18.33
C PRO A 431 6.42 26.17 19.77
N ILE A 432 7.53 26.06 20.50
CA ILE A 432 7.64 26.56 21.88
C ILE A 432 7.44 28.07 21.89
N ARG A 433 6.48 28.57 22.68
CA ARG A 433 6.17 30.00 22.80
C ARG A 433 6.02 30.38 24.25
N ARG A 434 6.69 31.47 24.67
CA ARG A 434 6.67 31.99 26.05
C ARG A 434 6.99 30.91 27.11
N GLY A 435 7.91 29.99 26.77
CA GLY A 435 8.28 28.87 27.63
C GLY A 435 7.22 27.77 27.76
N ILE A 436 6.11 27.83 27.01
CA ILE A 436 5.12 26.75 26.98
C ILE A 436 5.49 25.74 25.90
N VAL A 437 5.52 24.48 26.33
CA VAL A 437 5.83 23.31 25.53
C VAL A 437 4.58 22.46 25.47
N HIS A 438 4.21 22.03 24.27
CA HIS A 438 3.03 21.20 24.07
C HIS A 438 3.38 20.00 23.19
N MET A 439 3.17 18.79 23.70
CA MET A 439 3.66 17.56 23.09
C MET A 439 2.60 16.48 23.05
N GLN A 440 2.60 15.69 21.98
CA GLN A 440 1.94 14.40 21.92
C GLN A 440 2.97 13.32 22.24
N GLY A 441 2.67 12.47 23.22
CA GLY A 441 3.50 11.35 23.64
C GLY A 441 2.82 10.00 23.43
N TYR A 442 3.61 9.00 23.04
CA TYR A 442 3.23 7.60 22.96
C TYR A 442 4.31 6.73 23.61
N GLY A 443 3.89 5.73 24.38
CA GLY A 443 4.74 4.71 24.98
C GLY A 443 4.44 3.33 24.42
N TYR A 444 5.49 2.55 24.17
CA TYR A 444 5.46 1.30 23.43
C TYR A 444 6.17 0.18 24.18
N VAL A 445 5.59 -1.03 24.15
CA VAL A 445 6.28 -2.28 24.50
C VAL A 445 6.19 -3.19 23.29
N GLY A 446 7.34 -3.41 22.63
CA GLY A 446 7.37 -3.95 21.27
C GLY A 446 6.48 -3.12 20.33
N ASP A 447 5.64 -3.81 19.55
CA ASP A 447 4.74 -3.16 18.57
C ASP A 447 3.41 -2.66 19.14
N ASN A 448 3.31 -2.56 20.47
CA ASN A 448 2.06 -2.21 21.13
C ASN A 448 2.17 -0.86 21.82
N VAL A 449 1.29 0.08 21.45
CA VAL A 449 1.06 1.28 22.27
C VAL A 449 0.48 0.85 23.61
N VAL A 450 1.19 1.12 24.70
CA VAL A 450 0.75 0.81 26.07
C VAL A 450 0.24 2.05 26.80
N VAL A 451 0.72 3.24 26.43
CA VAL A 451 0.26 4.53 26.97
C VAL A 451 0.30 5.63 25.89
N GLU A 452 -0.63 6.58 25.92
CA GLU A 452 -0.59 7.81 25.13
C GLU A 452 -1.07 8.99 25.98
N ALA A 453 -0.51 10.18 25.75
CA ALA A 453 -0.87 11.40 26.48
C ALA A 453 -0.51 12.67 25.69
N GLU A 454 -1.30 13.73 25.89
CA GLU A 454 -0.99 15.09 25.47
C GLU A 454 -0.46 15.87 26.68
N LEU A 455 0.77 16.35 26.60
CA LEU A 455 1.51 16.92 27.72
C LEU A 455 1.81 18.39 27.46
N MET A 456 1.41 19.26 28.39
CA MET A 456 1.78 20.67 28.38
C MET A 456 2.63 20.99 29.60
N ALA A 457 3.80 21.58 29.36
CA ALA A 457 4.73 22.00 30.40
C ALA A 457 5.16 23.45 30.20
N GLN A 458 5.58 24.09 31.29
CA GLN A 458 6.19 25.41 31.30
C GLN A 458 7.66 25.28 31.71
N VAL A 459 8.54 25.85 30.89
CA VAL A 459 9.95 26.04 31.20
C VAL A 459 10.09 27.32 32.02
N ALA A 460 10.63 27.20 33.23
CA ALA A 460 10.88 28.33 34.10
C ALA A 460 12.34 28.33 34.55
N LYS A 461 12.95 29.51 34.64
CA LYS A 461 14.28 29.65 35.25
C LYS A 461 14.23 29.22 36.70
N THR A 462 15.11 28.33 37.08
CA THR A 462 15.31 27.90 38.45
C THR A 462 15.87 29.10 39.23
N LYS A 463 15.10 29.66 40.17
CA LYS A 463 15.67 30.59 41.16
C LYS A 463 16.49 29.75 42.13
N ILE A 464 17.81 29.80 41.97
CA ILE A 464 18.72 29.35 43.01
C ILE A 464 18.86 30.57 43.94
N ASP A 465 18.23 30.52 45.10
CA ASP A 465 18.57 31.42 46.22
C ASP A 465 19.93 31.02 46.81
#